data_AF-A0A5D2H856-F1
#
_entry.id   AF-A0A5D2H856-F1
#
_cell.length_a   1.000
_cell.length_b   1.000
_cell.length_c   1.000
_cell.angle_alpha   90.00
_cell.angle_beta   90.00
_cell.angle_gamma   90.00
#
_symmetry.space_group_name_H-M   'P 1'
#
loop_
_entity.id
_entity.type
_entity.pdbx_description
1 polymer ?
#
loop_
_entity_poly.entity_id
_entity_poly.type
_entity_poly.pdbx_seq_one_letter_code
_entity_poly.pdbx_strand_id
1 'polypeptide(L)'
;MVNFAEQNGISIRGHNVFWDNRVMQPKWVKDLPPAELMKAATRRLNSVVSRYAGRLIGWDVMNENLHFRFFEDKLGENASSMFYSMAYHLDPSTTLFMNEYNTIENSKDHTATACKYKEELEKILSFPGNASLKAAIGLEGHFRDPKPNIAYMRSALDILGTMGLPIWLTEVDVGGGPDQAHNLEDILREGYSHPAVEGIIIFGGLIATGFKCLTLANYDFEPTPVGEVVDKLINEWKSGRRQVRTDSRGISAILLFHGDYRVEVSHPLLNSSMSINFKVTKETENITVLLQFDA
;
A
#
# COMPACT_ATOMS: atom_id res chain seq x y z
N MET A 1 18.06 -1.93 -7.93
CA MET A 1 16.65 -2.11 -7.56
C MET A 1 15.78 -1.02 -8.16
N VAL A 2 15.89 0.26 -7.75
CA VAL A 2 15.01 1.33 -8.24
C VAL A 2 14.99 1.45 -9.77
N ASN A 3 16.16 1.57 -10.41
CA ASN A 3 16.24 1.65 -11.87
C ASN A 3 15.63 0.42 -12.58
N PHE A 4 15.74 -0.78 -11.99
CA PHE A 4 15.15 -1.99 -12.54
C PHE A 4 13.62 -1.91 -12.47
N ALA A 5 13.07 -1.51 -11.32
CA ALA A 5 11.64 -1.36 -11.16
C ALA A 5 11.07 -0.31 -12.13
N GLU A 6 11.70 0.86 -12.24
CA GLU A 6 11.29 1.92 -13.18
C GLU A 6 11.33 1.44 -14.65
N GLN A 7 12.40 0.76 -15.06
CA GLN A 7 12.54 0.22 -16.42
C GLN A 7 11.46 -0.82 -16.75
N ASN A 8 10.87 -1.45 -15.74
CA ASN A 8 9.82 -2.47 -15.89
C ASN A 8 8.43 -1.96 -15.49
N GLY A 9 8.25 -0.66 -15.24
CA GLY A 9 6.96 -0.09 -14.84
C GLY A 9 6.46 -0.57 -13.47
N ILE A 10 7.34 -1.03 -12.59
CA ILE A 10 7.02 -1.51 -11.25
C ILE A 10 7.06 -0.33 -10.28
N SER A 11 5.94 -0.05 -9.63
CA SER A 11 5.84 0.96 -8.58
C SER A 11 6.60 0.54 -7.31
N ILE A 12 7.17 1.51 -6.60
CA ILE A 12 8.01 1.25 -5.41
C ILE A 12 7.45 2.00 -4.21
N ARG A 13 7.19 1.28 -3.12
CA ARG A 13 6.96 1.86 -1.80
C ARG A 13 8.26 1.85 -1.01
N GLY A 14 8.63 2.99 -0.44
CA GLY A 14 9.85 3.16 0.33
C GLY A 14 9.67 2.68 1.76
N HIS A 15 10.10 1.45 2.04
CA HIS A 15 10.10 0.87 3.38
C HIS A 15 11.54 0.71 3.89
N ASN A 16 11.97 1.44 4.91
CA ASN A 16 11.31 2.56 5.59
C ASN A 16 12.32 3.68 5.89
N VAL A 17 11.82 4.88 6.21
CA VAL A 17 12.67 5.99 6.64
C VAL A 17 13.13 5.73 8.06
N PHE A 18 12.25 5.56 9.04
CA PHE A 18 12.63 5.25 10.42
C PHE A 18 11.86 4.07 10.98
N TRP A 19 12.58 3.14 11.60
CA TRP A 19 12.01 2.01 12.34
C TRP A 19 12.16 2.29 13.82
N ASP A 20 11.07 2.45 14.55
CA ASP A 20 11.15 2.93 15.92
C ASP A 20 11.62 1.86 16.92
N ASN A 21 11.76 0.61 16.48
CA ASN A 21 12.34 -0.45 17.29
C ASN A 21 13.86 -0.25 17.50
N ARG A 22 14.29 -0.01 18.75
CA ARG A 22 15.72 0.15 19.13
C ARG A 22 16.58 -1.03 18.68
N VAL A 23 16.03 -2.24 18.58
CA VAL A 23 16.78 -3.42 18.12
C VAL A 23 17.18 -3.29 16.65
N MET A 24 16.32 -2.69 15.83
CA MET A 24 16.52 -2.52 14.39
C MET A 24 17.44 -1.34 14.02
N GLN A 25 17.70 -0.45 14.98
CA GLN A 25 18.62 0.67 14.77
C GLN A 25 20.07 0.20 14.56
N PRO A 26 20.86 0.90 13.71
CA PRO A 26 22.29 0.62 13.59
C PRO A 26 23.00 0.73 14.95
N LYS A 27 23.98 -0.14 15.22
CA LYS A 27 24.67 -0.19 16.52
C LYS A 27 25.20 1.17 17.00
N TRP A 28 25.72 1.99 16.09
CA TRP A 28 26.26 3.32 16.41
C TRP A 28 25.20 4.38 16.72
N VAL A 29 23.92 4.15 16.38
CA VAL A 29 22.81 5.09 16.62
C VAL A 29 22.21 4.92 18.01
N LYS A 30 22.14 3.67 18.51
CA LYS A 30 21.38 3.28 19.72
C LYS A 30 21.72 4.09 20.98
N ASP A 31 22.98 4.51 21.08
CA ASP A 31 23.54 5.16 22.27
C ASP A 31 23.93 6.61 22.03
N LEU A 32 23.53 7.20 20.88
CA LEU A 32 23.76 8.62 20.63
C LEU A 32 23.02 9.49 21.65
N PRO A 33 23.64 10.59 22.11
CA PRO A 33 22.93 11.61 22.87
C PRO A 33 21.90 12.31 21.97
N PRO A 34 20.83 12.91 22.55
CA PRO A 34 19.72 13.48 21.78
C PRO A 34 20.14 14.41 20.64
N ALA A 35 21.09 15.32 20.86
CA ALA A 35 21.55 16.25 19.83
C ALA A 35 22.21 15.55 18.63
N GLU A 36 23.05 14.55 18.87
CA GLU A 36 23.70 13.78 17.80
C GLU A 36 22.72 12.82 17.11
N LEU A 37 21.74 12.28 17.86
CA LEU A 37 20.67 11.48 17.29
C LEU A 37 19.80 12.31 16.34
N MET A 38 19.37 13.52 16.73
CA MET A 38 18.63 14.42 15.86
C MET A 38 19.42 14.78 14.60
N LYS A 39 20.72 15.03 14.75
CA LYS A 39 21.63 15.29 13.62
C LYS A 39 21.73 14.07 12.69
N ALA A 40 21.81 12.86 13.24
CA ALA A 40 21.83 11.62 12.48
C ALA A 40 20.52 11.36 11.73
N ALA A 41 19.37 11.54 12.40
CA ALA A 41 18.05 11.42 11.81
C ALA A 41 17.85 12.43 10.66
N THR A 42 18.21 13.70 10.89
CA THR A 42 18.16 14.76 9.87
C THR A 42 19.02 14.41 8.64
N ARG A 43 20.24 13.91 8.85
CA ARG A 43 21.10 13.45 7.73
C ARG A 43 20.48 12.28 6.97
N ARG A 44 19.81 11.36 7.66
CA ARG A 44 19.13 10.23 7.03
C ARG A 44 17.98 10.70 6.15
N LEU A 45 17.12 11.60 6.63
CA LEU A 45 16.06 12.23 5.84
C LEU A 45 16.61 12.91 4.57
N ASN A 46 17.57 13.82 4.74
CA ASN A 46 18.18 14.57 3.64
C ASN A 46 18.93 13.70 2.62
N SER A 47 19.35 12.49 3.01
CA SER A 47 20.06 11.59 2.10
C SER A 47 19.14 10.57 1.44
N VAL A 48 18.21 9.98 2.18
CA VAL A 48 17.34 8.90 1.68
C VAL A 48 16.13 9.49 0.97
N VAL A 49 15.38 10.37 1.62
CA VAL A 49 14.14 10.93 1.04
C VAL A 49 14.48 11.76 -0.19
N SER A 50 15.43 12.69 -0.09
CA SER A 50 15.82 13.54 -1.22
C SER A 50 16.38 12.76 -2.42
N ARG A 51 17.03 11.61 -2.20
CA ARG A 51 17.59 10.79 -3.29
C ARG A 51 16.52 10.13 -4.14
N TYR A 52 15.38 9.78 -3.54
CA TYR A 52 14.29 9.06 -4.22
C TYR A 52 13.01 9.89 -4.33
N ALA A 53 13.08 11.19 -4.04
CA ALA A 53 11.94 12.09 -4.12
C ALA A 53 11.28 12.04 -5.50
N GLY A 54 9.95 11.94 -5.53
CA GLY A 54 9.16 11.82 -6.76
C GLY A 54 9.32 10.51 -7.54
N ARG A 55 10.08 9.53 -7.04
CA ARG A 55 10.28 8.21 -7.68
C ARG A 55 9.51 7.08 -7.02
N LEU A 56 8.93 7.33 -5.85
CA LEU A 56 8.22 6.34 -5.05
C LEU A 56 6.73 6.67 -5.01
N ILE A 57 5.89 5.64 -4.87
CA ILE A 57 4.44 5.80 -4.68
C ILE A 57 4.05 6.09 -3.22
N GLY A 58 4.97 5.84 -2.28
CA GLY A 58 4.76 6.08 -0.87
C GLY A 58 6.02 5.90 -0.04
N TRP A 59 6.06 6.52 1.14
CA TRP A 59 7.11 6.34 2.15
C TRP A 59 6.53 5.87 3.47
N ASP A 60 7.13 4.84 4.05
CA ASP A 60 6.94 4.55 5.47
C ASP A 60 7.87 5.44 6.26
N VAL A 61 7.34 6.59 6.72
CA VAL A 61 8.15 7.55 7.45
C VAL A 61 8.50 6.98 8.82
N MET A 62 7.51 6.45 9.51
CA MET A 62 7.66 5.75 10.79
C MET A 62 7.09 4.33 10.67
N ASN A 63 7.89 3.36 11.10
CA ASN A 63 7.49 1.96 11.26
C ASN A 63 7.44 1.62 12.76
N GLU A 64 6.32 1.05 13.19
CA GLU A 64 6.09 0.45 14.51
C GLU A 64 6.20 1.41 15.71
N ASN A 65 5.82 2.68 15.55
CA ASN A 65 5.90 3.70 16.59
C ASN A 65 4.72 3.70 17.59
N LEU A 66 3.80 2.71 17.52
CA LEU A 66 2.91 2.40 18.64
C LEU A 66 3.54 1.36 19.57
N HIS A 67 4.23 0.36 18.99
CA HIS A 67 4.89 -0.70 19.76
C HIS A 67 6.21 -0.26 20.39
N PHE A 68 6.92 0.64 19.72
CA PHE A 68 8.20 1.15 20.18
C PHE A 68 8.14 2.68 20.34
N ARG A 69 9.15 3.21 21.05
CA ARG A 69 9.26 4.66 21.37
C ARG A 69 10.71 5.16 21.30
N PHE A 70 11.56 4.60 20.44
CA PHE A 70 13.00 4.91 20.45
C PHE A 70 13.28 6.39 20.18
N PHE A 71 12.62 6.98 19.19
CA PHE A 71 12.81 8.38 18.85
C PHE A 71 12.11 9.29 19.86
N GLU A 72 10.90 8.96 20.30
CA GLU A 72 10.13 9.72 21.29
C GLU A 72 10.87 9.79 22.63
N ASP A 73 11.39 8.66 23.13
CA ASP A 73 12.11 8.60 24.41
C ASP A 73 13.42 9.41 24.39
N LYS A 74 14.04 9.57 23.22
CA LYS A 74 15.34 10.24 23.07
C LYS A 74 15.22 11.70 22.64
N LEU A 75 14.24 12.04 21.82
CA LEU A 75 14.10 13.34 21.16
C LEU A 75 12.85 14.11 21.62
N GLY A 76 11.95 13.46 22.36
CA GLY A 76 10.70 14.02 22.87
C GLY A 76 9.47 13.56 22.10
N GLU A 77 8.30 13.76 22.70
CA GLU A 77 7.00 13.23 22.25
C GLU A 77 6.59 13.54 20.80
N ASN A 78 7.14 14.61 20.21
CA ASN A 78 6.80 15.04 18.85
C ASN A 78 7.85 14.61 17.80
N ALA A 79 8.77 13.70 18.14
CA ALA A 79 9.84 13.26 17.24
C ALA A 79 9.31 12.73 15.91
N SER A 80 8.37 11.77 15.95
CA SER A 80 7.69 11.27 14.74
C SER A 80 7.05 12.41 13.95
N SER A 81 6.24 13.28 14.58
CA SER A 81 5.55 14.38 13.90
C SER A 81 6.52 15.34 13.19
N MET A 82 7.68 15.63 13.80
CA MET A 82 8.74 16.41 13.18
C MET A 82 9.33 15.72 11.95
N PHE A 83 9.54 14.40 11.99
CA PHE A 83 10.07 13.65 10.85
C PHE A 83 9.12 13.64 9.65
N TYR A 84 7.81 13.55 9.88
CA TYR A 84 6.83 13.72 8.80
C TYR A 84 6.91 15.11 8.16
N SER A 85 7.02 16.15 8.98
CA SER A 85 7.19 17.52 8.48
C SER A 85 8.43 17.61 7.58
N MET A 86 9.57 17.10 8.06
CA MET A 86 10.81 17.12 7.29
C MET A 86 10.73 16.28 6.02
N ALA A 87 10.14 15.09 6.07
CA ALA A 87 9.97 14.23 4.89
C ALA A 87 9.12 14.93 3.82
N TYR A 88 8.03 15.59 4.21
CA TYR A 88 7.18 16.36 3.31
C TYR A 88 7.89 17.53 2.65
N HIS A 89 8.75 18.26 3.38
CA HIS A 89 9.53 19.34 2.79
C HIS A 89 10.54 18.83 1.73
N LEU A 90 11.01 17.58 1.86
CA LEU A 90 11.95 16.98 0.93
C LEU A 90 11.27 16.31 -0.27
N ASP A 91 10.06 15.78 -0.08
CA ASP A 91 9.27 15.12 -1.13
C ASP A 91 7.76 15.38 -0.93
N PRO A 92 7.26 16.57 -1.29
CA PRO A 92 5.87 16.96 -1.04
C PRO A 92 4.86 16.24 -1.94
N SER A 93 5.33 15.58 -3.00
CA SER A 93 4.47 14.87 -3.96
C SER A 93 4.02 13.50 -3.49
N THR A 94 4.83 12.84 -2.64
CA THR A 94 4.68 11.42 -2.28
C THR A 94 3.81 11.24 -1.04
N THR A 95 3.03 10.16 -1.03
CA THR A 95 2.19 9.78 0.11
C THR A 95 3.05 9.29 1.29
N LEU A 96 2.77 9.75 2.50
CA LEU A 96 3.50 9.40 3.72
C LEU A 96 2.64 8.49 4.61
N PHE A 97 3.18 7.32 4.94
CA PHE A 97 2.52 6.28 5.71
C PHE A 97 3.10 6.18 7.12
N MET A 98 2.22 5.95 8.08
CA MET A 98 2.55 5.29 9.34
C MET A 98 2.33 3.79 9.13
N ASN A 99 3.32 2.95 9.36
CA ASN A 99 3.21 1.51 9.12
C ASN A 99 3.30 0.77 10.45
N GLU A 100 2.34 -0.11 10.72
CA GLU A 100 2.21 -0.77 12.02
C GLU A 100 1.60 -2.17 11.88
N TYR A 101 2.06 -3.10 12.72
CA TYR A 101 1.55 -4.47 12.80
C TYR A 101 0.51 -4.63 13.91
N ASN A 102 -0.16 -5.78 13.92
CA ASN A 102 -1.19 -6.20 14.89
C ASN A 102 -2.42 -5.28 15.01
N THR A 103 -2.51 -4.23 14.21
CA THR A 103 -3.64 -3.31 14.22
C THR A 103 -4.92 -3.99 13.72
N ILE A 104 -4.80 -4.90 12.76
CA ILE A 104 -5.92 -5.66 12.17
C ILE A 104 -5.80 -7.18 12.39
N GLU A 105 -4.63 -7.65 12.81
CA GLU A 105 -4.25 -9.07 12.79
C GLU A 105 -4.58 -9.77 14.11
N ASN A 106 -4.37 -9.08 15.24
CA ASN A 106 -4.40 -9.70 16.57
C ASN A 106 -5.22 -8.87 17.55
N SER A 107 -6.45 -9.30 17.83
CA SER A 107 -7.35 -8.63 18.78
C SER A 107 -6.90 -8.66 20.24
N LYS A 108 -5.86 -9.42 20.57
CA LYS A 108 -5.28 -9.50 21.91
C LYS A 108 -4.13 -8.52 22.11
N ASP A 109 -3.65 -7.90 21.03
CA ASP A 109 -2.67 -6.83 21.13
C ASP A 109 -3.38 -5.52 21.47
N HIS A 110 -3.12 -5.01 22.67
CA HIS A 110 -3.69 -3.75 23.14
C HIS A 110 -2.74 -2.57 22.89
N THR A 111 -1.58 -2.78 22.27
CA THR A 111 -0.56 -1.76 22.01
C THR A 111 -0.92 -0.94 20.79
N ALA A 112 -1.25 -1.61 19.68
CA ALA A 112 -1.54 -1.01 18.38
C ALA A 112 -3.01 -1.16 17.96
N THR A 113 -3.97 -1.00 18.88
CA THR A 113 -5.40 -1.01 18.49
C THR A 113 -5.70 0.08 17.46
N ALA A 114 -6.71 -0.11 16.59
CA ALA A 114 -7.14 0.88 15.60
C ALA A 114 -7.39 2.29 16.19
N CYS A 115 -7.92 2.39 17.42
CA CYS A 115 -8.10 3.69 18.09
C CYS A 115 -6.77 4.38 18.41
N LYS A 116 -5.80 3.64 18.97
CA LYS A 116 -4.46 4.18 19.28
C LYS A 116 -3.69 4.57 18.02
N TYR A 117 -3.82 3.78 16.95
CA TYR A 117 -3.28 4.13 15.65
C TYR A 117 -3.86 5.46 15.16
N LYS A 118 -5.19 5.59 15.19
CA LYS A 118 -5.87 6.83 14.81
C LYS A 118 -5.39 8.02 15.64
N GLU A 119 -5.30 7.87 16.96
CA GLU A 119 -4.83 8.92 17.87
C GLU A 119 -3.39 9.39 17.55
N GLU A 120 -2.46 8.46 17.33
CA GLU A 120 -1.07 8.83 17.00
C GLU A 120 -0.97 9.48 15.62
N LEU A 121 -1.73 8.99 14.63
CA LEU A 121 -1.74 9.60 13.31
C LEU A 121 -2.40 11.00 13.33
N GLU A 122 -3.47 11.20 14.10
CA GLU A 122 -4.07 12.53 14.31
C GLU A 122 -3.09 13.51 15.00
N LYS A 123 -2.31 13.02 15.96
CA LYS A 123 -1.21 13.80 16.59
C LYS A 123 -0.13 14.18 15.57
N ILE A 124 0.27 13.27 14.68
CA ILE A 124 1.20 13.56 13.60
C ILE A 124 0.62 14.63 12.65
N LEU A 125 -0.63 14.48 12.23
CA LEU A 125 -1.29 15.38 11.28
C LEU A 125 -1.55 16.78 11.84
N SER A 126 -1.85 16.88 13.14
CA SER A 126 -2.10 18.16 13.82
C SER A 126 -0.84 18.97 14.14
N PHE A 127 0.35 18.39 13.95
CA PHE A 127 1.62 19.07 14.20
C PHE A 127 1.84 20.25 13.23
N PRO A 128 2.36 21.40 13.69
CA PRO A 128 2.63 22.55 12.83
C PRO A 128 3.52 22.19 11.63
N GLY A 129 3.02 22.47 10.42
CA GLY A 129 3.68 22.11 9.16
C GLY A 129 3.17 20.82 8.52
N ASN A 130 2.26 20.07 9.17
CA ASN A 130 1.72 18.82 8.66
C ASN A 130 0.28 18.92 8.09
N ALA A 131 -0.32 20.11 8.07
CA ALA A 131 -1.70 20.30 7.62
C ALA A 131 -1.95 19.92 6.13
N SER A 132 -0.90 19.89 5.31
CA SER A 132 -1.00 19.57 3.87
C SER A 132 -0.32 18.25 3.50
N LEU A 133 -0.04 17.39 4.48
CA LEU A 133 0.50 16.07 4.22
C LEU A 133 -0.48 15.24 3.39
N LYS A 134 0.04 14.58 2.36
CA LYS A 134 -0.63 13.42 1.77
C LYS A 134 -0.37 12.22 2.66
N ALA A 135 -1.16 12.04 3.71
CA ALA A 135 -0.99 10.94 4.65
C ALA A 135 -1.79 9.70 4.22
N ALA A 136 -1.32 8.54 4.64
CA ALA A 136 -1.98 7.27 4.45
C ALA A 136 -1.75 6.33 5.64
N ILE A 137 -2.62 5.34 5.73
CA ILE A 137 -2.63 4.34 6.79
C ILE A 137 -1.95 3.08 6.25
N GLY A 138 -0.84 2.65 6.87
CA GLY A 138 -0.15 1.40 6.55
C GLY A 138 -0.39 0.35 7.63
N LEU A 139 -0.94 -0.80 7.23
CA LEU A 139 -1.26 -1.92 8.11
C LEU A 139 -0.50 -3.14 7.59
N GLU A 140 0.48 -3.64 8.35
CA GLU A 140 1.39 -4.71 7.88
C GLU A 140 0.61 -5.93 7.39
N GLY A 141 -0.34 -6.42 8.19
CA GLY A 141 -1.15 -7.58 7.79
C GLY A 141 -0.39 -8.89 7.97
N HIS A 142 0.43 -8.98 9.02
CA HIS A 142 1.13 -10.21 9.39
C HIS A 142 0.22 -11.16 10.20
N PHE A 143 -0.64 -11.93 9.53
CA PHE A 143 -1.58 -12.81 10.21
C PHE A 143 -0.90 -14.10 10.68
N ARG A 144 -0.66 -14.23 11.99
CA ARG A 144 0.00 -15.40 12.59
C ARG A 144 -0.97 -16.42 13.20
N ASP A 145 -2.20 -15.99 13.51
CA ASP A 145 -3.21 -16.88 14.08
C ASP A 145 -3.67 -17.92 13.04
N PRO A 146 -3.79 -19.21 13.41
CA PRO A 146 -4.24 -20.27 12.48
C PRO A 146 -5.64 -20.03 11.91
N LYS A 147 -6.44 -19.19 12.57
CA LYS A 147 -7.73 -18.73 12.09
C LYS A 147 -7.80 -17.20 12.27
N PRO A 148 -7.62 -16.41 11.20
CA PRO A 148 -7.67 -14.96 11.29
C PRO A 148 -9.05 -14.49 11.76
N ASN A 149 -9.06 -13.47 12.62
CA ASN A 149 -10.30 -12.88 13.11
C ASN A 149 -10.79 -11.81 12.13
N ILE A 150 -11.46 -12.24 11.05
CA ILE A 150 -11.97 -11.35 10.00
C ILE A 150 -12.94 -10.28 10.55
N ALA A 151 -13.74 -10.61 11.57
CA ALA A 151 -14.63 -9.63 12.20
C ALA A 151 -13.86 -8.53 12.94
N TYR A 152 -12.72 -8.87 13.55
CA TYR A 152 -11.83 -7.88 14.15
C TYR A 152 -11.14 -7.01 13.09
N MET A 153 -10.60 -7.63 12.03
CA MET A 153 -10.01 -6.90 10.90
C MET A 153 -11.01 -5.88 10.33
N ARG A 154 -12.26 -6.29 10.09
CA ARG A 154 -13.34 -5.41 9.61
C ARG A 154 -13.57 -4.21 10.54
N SER A 155 -13.74 -4.48 11.83
CA SER A 155 -13.97 -3.43 12.84
C SER A 155 -12.81 -2.42 12.88
N ALA A 156 -11.57 -2.90 12.80
CA ALA A 156 -10.39 -2.05 12.77
C ALA A 156 -10.32 -1.21 11.48
N LEU A 157 -10.62 -1.79 10.32
CA LEU A 157 -10.71 -1.07 9.05
C LEU A 157 -11.82 -0.02 9.06
N ASP A 158 -13.00 -0.33 9.62
CA ASP A 158 -14.11 0.63 9.74
C ASP A 158 -13.71 1.84 10.59
N ILE A 159 -13.05 1.61 11.74
CA ILE A 159 -12.56 2.68 12.63
C ILE A 159 -11.55 3.57 11.90
N LEU A 160 -10.56 2.97 11.25
CA LEU A 160 -9.51 3.70 10.52
C LEU A 160 -10.07 4.41 9.29
N GLY A 161 -11.06 3.82 8.62
CA GLY A 161 -11.75 4.39 7.47
C GLY A 161 -12.46 5.71 7.81
N THR A 162 -12.84 5.93 9.08
CA THR A 162 -13.42 7.21 9.52
C THR A 162 -12.47 8.41 9.37
N MET A 163 -11.17 8.17 9.23
CA MET A 163 -10.19 9.24 9.02
C MET A 163 -10.25 9.83 7.61
N GLY A 164 -10.89 9.15 6.65
CA GLY A 164 -10.94 9.58 5.25
C GLY A 164 -9.58 9.54 4.54
N LEU A 165 -8.60 8.82 5.11
CA LEU A 165 -7.29 8.58 4.53
C LEU A 165 -7.26 7.22 3.82
N PRO A 166 -6.46 7.07 2.76
CA PRO A 166 -6.30 5.77 2.10
C PRO A 166 -5.62 4.77 3.04
N ILE A 167 -6.17 3.56 3.11
CA ILE A 167 -5.61 2.43 3.84
C ILE A 167 -4.89 1.50 2.87
N TRP A 168 -3.68 1.07 3.24
CA TRP A 168 -2.94 0.05 2.53
C TRP A 168 -2.68 -1.12 3.48
N LEU A 169 -2.92 -2.33 2.98
CA LEU A 169 -2.36 -3.54 3.57
C LEU A 169 -0.99 -3.76 2.96
N THR A 170 0.06 -3.77 3.76
CA THR A 170 1.39 -3.39 3.26
C THR A 170 2.38 -4.54 3.20
N GLU A 171 2.14 -5.60 3.97
CA GLU A 171 3.05 -6.72 4.16
C GLU A 171 2.25 -8.02 4.36
N VAL A 172 1.12 -8.17 3.66
CA VAL A 172 0.16 -9.25 3.92
C VAL A 172 0.83 -10.61 3.77
N ASP A 173 0.86 -11.37 4.86
CA ASP A 173 1.24 -12.77 4.85
C ASP A 173 0.44 -13.54 5.92
N VAL A 174 0.44 -14.86 5.80
CA VAL A 174 -0.33 -15.74 6.67
C VAL A 174 0.57 -16.83 7.19
N GLY A 175 0.44 -17.17 8.47
CA GLY A 175 1.15 -18.28 9.10
C GLY A 175 0.89 -19.60 8.36
N GLY A 176 1.91 -20.46 8.31
CA GLY A 176 1.80 -21.77 7.66
C GLY A 176 0.78 -22.68 8.35
N GLY A 177 0.16 -23.58 7.59
CA GLY A 177 -0.82 -24.52 8.10
C GLY A 177 -1.72 -25.08 6.99
N PRO A 178 -2.58 -26.07 7.30
CA PRO A 178 -3.47 -26.69 6.31
C PRO A 178 -4.46 -25.68 5.70
N ASP A 179 -4.87 -24.66 6.48
CA ASP A 179 -5.84 -23.65 6.05
C ASP A 179 -5.20 -22.37 5.49
N GLN A 180 -3.88 -22.35 5.28
CA GLN A 180 -3.14 -21.13 4.90
C GLN A 180 -3.71 -20.46 3.63
N ALA A 181 -4.02 -21.24 2.60
CA ALA A 181 -4.58 -20.72 1.34
C ALA A 181 -5.99 -20.13 1.54
N HIS A 182 -6.83 -20.80 2.32
CA HIS A 182 -8.18 -20.33 2.63
C HIS A 182 -8.14 -19.03 3.46
N ASN A 183 -7.29 -19.00 4.50
CA ASN A 183 -7.10 -17.81 5.33
C ASN A 183 -6.59 -16.62 4.52
N LEU A 184 -5.62 -16.85 3.61
CA LEU A 184 -5.12 -15.80 2.72
C LEU A 184 -6.25 -15.23 1.84
N GLU A 185 -7.08 -16.09 1.27
CA GLU A 185 -8.21 -15.64 0.46
C GLU A 185 -9.19 -14.79 1.28
N ASP A 186 -9.57 -15.22 2.48
CA ASP A 186 -10.47 -14.48 3.35
C ASP A 186 -9.91 -13.09 3.71
N ILE A 187 -8.62 -13.02 4.06
CA ILE A 187 -7.94 -11.75 4.39
C ILE A 187 -7.89 -10.81 3.18
N LEU A 188 -7.48 -11.32 2.02
CA LEU A 188 -7.37 -10.51 0.81
C LEU A 188 -8.74 -10.00 0.36
N ARG A 189 -9.79 -10.84 0.45
CA ARG A 189 -11.17 -10.44 0.11
C ARG A 189 -11.72 -9.41 1.10
N GLU A 190 -11.48 -9.59 2.40
CA GLU A 190 -11.90 -8.60 3.41
C GLU A 190 -11.25 -7.23 3.12
N GLY A 191 -9.93 -7.20 2.94
CA GLY A 191 -9.19 -5.99 2.58
C GLY A 191 -9.73 -5.36 1.29
N TYR A 192 -9.86 -6.15 0.22
CA TYR A 192 -10.33 -5.65 -1.08
C TYR A 192 -11.77 -5.11 -1.04
N SER A 193 -12.62 -5.65 -0.18
CA SER A 193 -14.03 -5.25 -0.07
C SER A 193 -14.24 -3.91 0.65
N HIS A 194 -13.25 -3.45 1.42
CA HIS A 194 -13.41 -2.26 2.25
C HIS A 194 -13.12 -0.98 1.46
N PRO A 195 -14.03 0.02 1.42
CA PRO A 195 -13.94 1.16 0.51
C PRO A 195 -12.82 2.16 0.80
N ALA A 196 -12.20 2.10 1.98
CA ALA A 196 -11.02 2.88 2.33
C ALA A 196 -9.69 2.17 1.99
N VAL A 197 -9.72 0.87 1.66
CA VAL A 197 -8.52 0.14 1.26
C VAL A 197 -8.23 0.42 -0.22
N GLU A 198 -7.09 1.04 -0.48
CA GLU A 198 -6.68 1.46 -1.83
C GLU A 198 -5.45 0.69 -2.34
N GLY A 199 -4.79 -0.10 -1.48
CA GLY A 199 -3.64 -0.90 -1.87
C GLY A 199 -3.47 -2.14 -1.01
N ILE A 200 -3.01 -3.23 -1.66
CA ILE A 200 -2.61 -4.46 -0.99
C ILE A 200 -1.24 -4.86 -1.56
N ILE A 201 -0.26 -5.03 -0.68
CA ILE A 201 1.06 -5.57 -0.97
C ILE A 201 1.21 -6.86 -0.15
N ILE A 202 1.55 -7.94 -0.84
CA ILE A 202 1.75 -9.27 -0.23
C ILE A 202 3.23 -9.43 0.13
N PHE A 203 3.52 -9.81 1.38
CA PHE A 203 4.87 -10.16 1.84
C PHE A 203 5.18 -11.63 1.55
N GLY A 204 5.24 -11.96 0.26
CA GLY A 204 5.44 -13.31 -0.22
C GLY A 204 6.55 -13.41 -1.26
N GLY A 205 7.06 -14.62 -1.46
CA GLY A 205 8.15 -14.83 -2.40
C GLY A 205 8.29 -16.28 -2.87
N LEU A 206 9.32 -16.51 -3.69
CA LEU A 206 9.66 -17.83 -4.21
C LEU A 206 10.33 -18.66 -3.14
N ILE A 207 10.09 -19.98 -3.13
CA ILE A 207 10.76 -20.88 -2.20
C ILE A 207 12.30 -20.79 -2.33
N ALA A 208 12.78 -20.62 -3.56
CA ALA A 208 14.19 -20.50 -3.90
C ALA A 208 14.87 -19.27 -3.29
N THR A 209 14.10 -18.26 -2.90
CA THR A 209 14.60 -17.02 -2.26
C THR A 209 14.61 -17.10 -0.73
N GLY A 210 14.22 -18.25 -0.16
CA GLY A 210 14.20 -18.46 1.29
C GLY A 210 12.97 -17.88 1.99
N PHE A 211 11.94 -17.44 1.26
CA PHE A 211 10.65 -17.09 1.84
C PHE A 211 9.97 -18.33 2.43
N LYS A 212 9.74 -18.31 3.75
CA LYS A 212 9.16 -19.44 4.50
C LYS A 212 7.75 -19.18 5.03
N CYS A 213 7.36 -17.91 5.16
CA CYS A 213 6.04 -17.59 5.69
C CYS A 213 4.96 -17.73 4.61
N LEU A 214 5.11 -17.00 3.49
CA LEU A 214 4.21 -17.10 2.35
C LEU A 214 4.98 -17.39 1.07
N THR A 215 5.06 -18.66 0.71
CA THR A 215 5.77 -19.15 -0.48
C THR A 215 4.79 -19.22 -1.65
N LEU A 216 4.89 -18.30 -2.62
CA LEU A 216 3.93 -18.22 -3.72
C LEU A 216 4.20 -19.23 -4.84
N ALA A 217 5.45 -19.61 -5.08
CA ALA A 217 5.81 -20.63 -6.07
C ALA A 217 6.94 -21.54 -5.59
N ASN A 218 6.94 -22.77 -6.10
CA ASN A 218 7.93 -23.80 -5.81
C ASN A 218 9.26 -23.58 -6.58
N TYR A 219 10.19 -24.52 -6.52
CA TYR A 219 11.51 -24.39 -7.17
C TYR A 219 11.42 -24.41 -8.70
N ASP A 220 10.33 -24.95 -9.24
CA ASP A 220 10.05 -25.07 -10.66
C ASP A 220 9.18 -23.91 -11.17
N PHE A 221 8.98 -22.86 -10.35
CA PHE A 221 8.12 -21.70 -10.61
C PHE A 221 6.64 -22.04 -10.82
N GLU A 222 6.19 -23.20 -10.33
CA GLU A 222 4.77 -23.54 -10.29
C GLU A 222 4.13 -22.94 -9.04
N PRO A 223 2.88 -22.42 -9.14
CA PRO A 223 2.21 -21.83 -7.99
C PRO A 223 1.98 -22.87 -6.89
N THR A 224 2.19 -22.47 -5.65
CA THR A 224 1.74 -23.24 -4.48
C THR A 224 0.24 -22.98 -4.25
N PRO A 225 -0.44 -23.66 -3.32
CA PRO A 225 -1.85 -23.37 -3.03
C PRO A 225 -2.14 -21.90 -2.67
N VAL A 226 -1.20 -21.20 -2.00
CA VAL A 226 -1.33 -19.75 -1.75
C VAL A 226 -1.05 -18.93 -3.01
N GLY A 227 -0.13 -19.37 -3.88
CA GLY A 227 0.09 -18.77 -5.19
C GLY A 227 -1.14 -18.86 -6.10
N GLU A 228 -1.79 -20.03 -6.12
CA GLU A 228 -3.04 -20.24 -6.87
C GLU A 228 -4.17 -19.31 -6.40
N VAL A 229 -4.26 -19.05 -5.09
CA VAL A 229 -5.20 -18.05 -4.54
C VAL A 229 -4.89 -16.66 -5.07
N VAL A 230 -3.63 -16.24 -5.04
CA VAL A 230 -3.22 -14.91 -5.54
C VAL A 230 -3.52 -14.79 -7.04
N ASP A 231 -3.14 -15.78 -7.85
CA ASP A 231 -3.43 -15.80 -9.29
C ASP A 231 -4.93 -15.76 -9.57
N LYS A 232 -5.73 -16.54 -8.82
CA LYS A 232 -7.18 -16.55 -8.91
C LYS A 232 -7.76 -15.15 -8.63
N LEU A 233 -7.36 -14.51 -7.53
CA LEU A 233 -7.90 -13.21 -7.13
C LEU A 233 -7.46 -12.09 -8.09
N ILE A 234 -6.21 -12.09 -8.56
CA ILE A 234 -5.76 -11.15 -9.60
C ILE A 234 -6.57 -11.34 -10.90
N ASN A 235 -6.89 -12.58 -11.24
CA ASN A 235 -7.74 -12.88 -12.41
C ASN A 235 -9.20 -12.43 -12.22
N GLU A 236 -9.72 -12.53 -11.00
CA GLU A 236 -11.07 -12.08 -10.63
C GLU A 236 -11.17 -10.55 -10.58
N TRP A 237 -10.16 -9.87 -10.05
CA TRP A 237 -10.14 -8.42 -9.80
C TRP A 237 -9.53 -7.62 -10.96
N LYS A 238 -9.78 -8.07 -12.19
CA LYS A 238 -9.43 -7.32 -13.40
C LYS A 238 -10.55 -7.40 -14.42
N SER A 239 -10.69 -6.35 -15.21
CA SER A 239 -11.71 -6.31 -16.26
C SER A 239 -11.43 -7.28 -17.40
N GLY A 240 -10.17 -7.64 -17.62
CA GLY A 240 -9.73 -8.43 -18.78
C GLY A 240 -9.95 -7.70 -20.12
N ARG A 241 -9.76 -8.42 -21.23
CA ARG A 241 -10.11 -7.90 -22.56
C ARG A 241 -11.62 -7.95 -22.73
N ARG A 242 -12.23 -6.84 -23.08
CA ARG A 242 -13.66 -6.73 -23.34
C ARG A 242 -13.90 -6.18 -24.74
N GLN A 243 -14.95 -6.69 -25.39
CA GLN A 243 -15.39 -6.21 -26.68
C GLN A 243 -16.88 -5.88 -26.56
N VAL A 244 -17.22 -4.66 -26.97
CA VAL A 244 -18.59 -4.16 -26.98
C VAL A 244 -18.90 -3.56 -28.35
N ARG A 245 -20.18 -3.54 -28.72
CA ARG A 245 -20.67 -2.88 -29.93
C ARG A 245 -21.58 -1.74 -29.50
N THR A 246 -21.44 -0.60 -30.16
CA THR A 246 -22.30 0.55 -29.92
C THR A 246 -23.74 0.26 -30.38
N ASP A 247 -24.70 0.88 -29.70
CA ASP A 247 -26.10 0.92 -30.13
C ASP A 247 -26.28 1.80 -31.39
N SER A 248 -27.51 1.95 -31.86
CA SER A 248 -27.84 2.79 -33.02
C SER A 248 -27.56 4.28 -32.81
N ARG A 249 -27.27 4.72 -31.58
CA ARG A 249 -26.88 6.10 -31.23
C ARG A 249 -25.37 6.25 -31.05
N GLY A 250 -24.59 5.18 -31.28
CA GLY A 250 -23.14 5.19 -31.10
C GLY A 250 -22.69 5.00 -29.64
N ILE A 251 -23.57 4.54 -28.74
CA ILE A 251 -23.28 4.44 -27.30
C ILE A 251 -23.06 2.99 -26.90
N SER A 252 -22.06 2.72 -26.05
CA SER A 252 -21.88 1.44 -25.35
C SER A 252 -21.56 1.68 -23.88
N ALA A 253 -22.05 0.81 -23.00
CA ALA A 253 -21.75 0.84 -21.58
C ALA A 253 -21.03 -0.45 -21.16
N ILE A 254 -20.01 -0.31 -20.34
CA ILE A 254 -19.29 -1.44 -19.74
C ILE A 254 -18.85 -1.10 -18.32
N LEU A 255 -18.91 -2.07 -17.43
CA LEU A 255 -18.36 -1.98 -16.09
C LEU A 255 -16.89 -2.38 -16.11
N LEU A 256 -16.04 -1.53 -15.56
CA LEU A 256 -14.59 -1.73 -15.48
C LEU A 256 -14.14 -1.55 -14.03
N PHE A 257 -13.17 -2.35 -13.60
CA PHE A 257 -12.41 -2.08 -12.38
C PHE A 257 -11.55 -0.82 -12.54
N HIS A 258 -11.12 -0.22 -11.43
CA HIS A 258 -10.10 0.83 -11.48
C HIS A 258 -8.83 0.31 -12.15
N GLY A 259 -8.20 1.14 -12.98
CA GLY A 259 -6.99 0.76 -13.71
C GLY A 259 -6.77 1.53 -14.99
N ASP A 260 -5.68 1.21 -15.66
CA ASP A 260 -5.30 1.79 -16.95
C ASP A 260 -5.83 0.94 -18.10
N TYR A 261 -6.51 1.58 -19.04
CA TYR A 261 -7.16 0.93 -20.17
C TYR A 261 -6.69 1.53 -21.49
N ARG A 262 -6.55 0.66 -22.48
CA ARG A 262 -6.49 1.03 -23.90
C ARG A 262 -7.75 0.53 -24.57
N VAL A 263 -8.51 1.45 -25.16
CA VAL A 263 -9.68 1.14 -25.98
C VAL A 263 -9.31 1.31 -27.44
N GLU A 264 -9.55 0.25 -28.21
CA GLU A 264 -9.46 0.26 -29.66
C GLU A 264 -10.87 0.30 -30.24
N VAL A 265 -11.13 1.26 -31.12
CA VAL A 265 -12.42 1.39 -31.79
C VAL A 265 -12.22 1.21 -33.29
N SER A 266 -13.02 0.33 -33.89
CA SER A 266 -13.04 0.06 -35.32
C SER A 266 -14.44 0.21 -35.88
N HIS A 267 -14.55 0.67 -37.12
CA HIS A 267 -15.82 0.76 -37.83
C HIS A 267 -15.96 -0.45 -38.79
N PRO A 268 -17.09 -1.17 -38.82
CA PRO A 268 -17.21 -2.42 -39.58
C PRO A 268 -17.09 -2.24 -41.09
N LEU A 269 -17.34 -1.03 -41.60
CA LEU A 269 -17.32 -0.72 -43.04
C LEU A 269 -16.11 0.13 -43.47
N LEU A 270 -15.41 0.74 -42.51
CA LEU A 270 -14.21 1.53 -42.81
C LEU A 270 -13.02 0.73 -42.33
N ASN A 271 -12.02 0.54 -43.19
CA ASN A 271 -10.81 -0.19 -42.81
C ASN A 271 -9.87 0.67 -41.93
N SER A 272 -10.43 1.24 -40.87
CA SER A 272 -9.79 2.20 -39.97
C SER A 272 -10.06 1.82 -38.52
N SER A 273 -9.03 1.88 -37.68
CA SER A 273 -9.17 1.79 -36.23
C SER A 273 -8.43 2.95 -35.54
N MET A 274 -8.90 3.28 -34.34
CA MET A 274 -8.30 4.27 -33.44
C MET A 274 -8.04 3.61 -32.09
N SER A 275 -6.97 4.02 -31.40
CA SER A 275 -6.70 3.64 -30.02
C SER A 275 -6.63 4.86 -29.11
N ILE A 276 -7.24 4.76 -27.93
CA ILE A 276 -7.22 5.79 -26.88
C ILE A 276 -6.86 5.12 -25.56
N ASN A 277 -6.04 5.80 -24.75
CA ASN A 277 -5.73 5.37 -23.40
C ASN A 277 -6.47 6.24 -22.38
N PHE A 278 -7.00 5.63 -21.32
CA PHE A 278 -7.57 6.34 -20.18
C PHE A 278 -7.37 5.56 -18.89
N LYS A 279 -7.55 6.26 -17.77
CA LYS A 279 -7.52 5.68 -16.43
C LYS A 279 -8.91 5.72 -15.81
N VAL A 280 -9.35 4.60 -15.25
CA VAL A 280 -10.56 4.50 -14.43
C VAL A 280 -10.13 4.60 -12.97
N THR A 281 -10.69 5.58 -12.28
CA THR A 281 -10.44 5.90 -10.86
C THR A 281 -11.77 6.06 -10.14
N LYS A 282 -11.74 6.23 -8.82
CA LYS A 282 -12.95 6.46 -8.01
C LYS A 282 -13.68 7.74 -8.41
N GLU A 283 -12.94 8.70 -8.94
CA GLU A 283 -13.44 10.00 -9.43
C GLU A 283 -13.95 9.94 -10.88
N THR A 284 -13.81 8.80 -11.55
CA THR A 284 -14.21 8.64 -12.96
C THR A 284 -15.70 8.32 -13.06
N GLU A 285 -16.53 9.34 -13.29
CA GLU A 285 -17.99 9.16 -13.44
C GLU A 285 -18.39 8.63 -14.83
N ASN A 286 -17.94 9.28 -15.90
CA ASN A 286 -18.26 8.90 -17.28
C ASN A 286 -17.08 9.19 -18.21
N ILE A 287 -16.80 8.26 -19.13
CA ILE A 287 -15.80 8.45 -20.18
C ILE A 287 -16.52 8.56 -21.51
N THR A 288 -16.50 9.76 -22.09
CA THR A 288 -17.06 10.00 -23.42
C THR A 288 -15.94 10.04 -24.43
N VAL A 289 -15.97 9.12 -25.40
CA VAL A 289 -15.06 9.11 -26.55
C VAL A 289 -15.84 9.56 -27.77
N LEU A 290 -15.49 10.72 -28.34
CA LEU A 290 -16.07 11.21 -29.58
C LEU A 290 -15.20 10.77 -30.75
N LEU A 291 -15.81 10.10 -31.73
CA LEU A 291 -15.15 9.64 -32.94
C LEU A 291 -15.81 10.27 -34.15
N GLN A 292 -14.99 10.91 -34.98
CA GLN A 292 -15.38 11.36 -36.30
C GLN A 292 -14.64 10.50 -37.32
N PHE A 293 -15.41 9.81 -38.16
CA PHE A 293 -14.86 9.13 -39.33
C PHE A 293 -15.08 10.04 -40.53
N ASP A 294 -13.99 10.51 -41.15
CA ASP A 294 -14.09 11.23 -42.41
C ASP A 294 -14.34 10.21 -43.54
N ALA A 295 -15.39 10.45 -44.31
CA ALA A 295 -15.82 9.61 -45.43
C ALA A 295 -15.09 9.94 -46.73
#